data_AF-A0A4R5FVS8-F1
#
_entry.id   AF-A0A4R5FVS8-F1
#
_cell.length_a   1.000
_cell.length_b   1.000
_cell.length_c   1.000
_cell.angle_alpha   90.00
_cell.angle_beta   90.00
_cell.angle_gamma   90.00
#
_symmetry.space_group_name_H-M   'P 1'
#
loop_
_entity.id
_entity.type
_entity.pdbx_description
1 polymer ?
#
loop_
_entity_poly.entity_id
_entity_poly.type
_entity_poly.pdbx_seq_one_letter_code
_entity_poly.pdbx_strand_id
1 'polypeptide(L)'
;MSKTDKTRPWWVRMADTPLTTCLPVHDHRFGPCTLPDEIDADSADWKRGGCFWGPPGYHVLVVDAKRASREWQRFRREDRRRSRRQARRELREHHTYRIRLDED
;
A
#
# COMPACT_ATOMS: atom_id res chain seq x y z
N MET A 1 31.32 2.91 9.10
CA MET A 1 29.92 3.08 8.67
C MET A 1 29.29 1.71 8.48
N SER A 2 28.28 1.33 9.25
CA SER A 2 27.31 0.29 8.87
C SER A 2 26.23 0.20 9.96
N LYS A 3 25.20 1.04 9.83
CA LYS A 3 23.98 0.96 10.62
C LYS A 3 22.85 1.43 9.73
N THR A 4 22.42 0.49 8.88
CA THR A 4 21.31 0.59 7.91
C THR A 4 21.35 1.86 7.08
N ASP A 5 21.76 1.75 5.82
CA ASP A 5 21.65 2.85 4.87
C ASP A 5 20.20 3.38 4.85
N LYS A 6 19.99 4.52 5.53
CA LYS A 6 18.68 5.16 5.72
C LYS A 6 18.15 5.80 4.44
N THR A 7 18.91 5.71 3.34
CA THR A 7 18.47 6.16 2.01
C THR A 7 17.69 5.09 1.27
N ARG A 8 17.78 3.81 1.68
CA ARG A 8 17.05 2.73 1.03
C ARG A 8 15.54 2.90 1.22
N PRO A 9 14.72 2.60 0.20
CA PRO A 9 13.27 2.63 0.30
C PRO A 9 12.77 1.78 1.48
N TRP A 10 11.65 2.18 2.07
CA TRP A 10 11.13 1.52 3.27
C TRP A 10 10.89 0.01 3.07
N TRP A 11 10.28 -0.39 1.95
CA TRP A 11 10.04 -1.80 1.63
C TRP A 11 11.33 -2.63 1.58
N VAL A 12 12.43 -2.03 1.10
CA VAL A 12 13.74 -2.70 1.06
C VAL A 12 14.27 -2.94 2.46
N ARG A 13 14.09 -1.96 3.36
CA ARG A 13 14.47 -2.10 4.78
C ARG A 13 13.60 -3.16 5.48
N MET A 14 12.34 -3.29 5.07
CA MET A 14 11.44 -4.35 5.54
C MET A 14 11.91 -5.74 5.09
N ALA A 15 12.23 -5.89 3.80
CA ALA A 15 12.68 -7.14 3.21
C ALA A 15 14.07 -7.59 3.72
N ASP A 16 14.99 -6.65 3.96
CA ASP A 16 16.35 -6.99 4.45
C ASP A 16 16.36 -7.49 5.90
N THR A 17 15.42 -7.03 6.73
CA THR A 17 15.37 -7.33 8.17
C THR A 17 13.94 -7.57 8.65
N PRO A 18 13.24 -8.57 8.09
CA PRO A 18 11.87 -8.89 8.46
C PRO A 18 11.79 -9.21 9.96
N LEU A 19 10.63 -8.98 10.56
CA LEU A 19 10.38 -9.11 12.01
C LEU A 19 11.07 -8.05 12.91
N THR A 20 12.11 -7.39 12.40
CA THR A 20 12.79 -6.27 13.09
C THR A 20 12.28 -4.92 12.61
N THR A 21 12.05 -4.77 11.31
CA THR A 21 11.54 -3.54 10.67
C THR A 21 10.07 -3.63 10.29
N CYS A 22 9.46 -4.82 10.35
CA CYS A 22 8.05 -5.05 10.09
C CYS A 22 7.51 -6.27 10.85
N LEU A 23 6.19 -6.33 11.07
CA LEU A 23 5.49 -7.47 11.66
C LEU A 23 4.26 -7.83 10.82
N PRO A 24 3.87 -9.11 10.75
CA PRO A 24 2.65 -9.51 10.10
C PRO A 24 1.44 -8.99 10.89
N VAL A 25 0.56 -8.25 10.23
CA VAL A 25 -0.73 -7.82 10.77
C VAL A 25 -1.83 -8.62 10.09
N HIS A 26 -2.58 -9.37 10.89
CA HIS A 26 -3.66 -10.22 10.39
C HIS A 26 -5.02 -9.54 10.56
N ASP A 27 -5.72 -9.33 9.43
CA ASP A 27 -7.14 -8.95 9.39
C ASP A 27 -7.88 -10.00 8.56
N HIS A 28 -8.53 -10.94 9.24
CA HIS A 28 -9.27 -12.07 8.64
C HIS A 28 -10.77 -11.78 8.53
N ARG A 29 -11.20 -10.53 8.75
CA ARG A 29 -12.63 -10.17 8.76
C ARG A 29 -13.34 -10.53 7.45
N PHE A 30 -12.61 -10.55 6.33
CA PHE A 30 -13.16 -10.75 4.98
C PHE A 30 -12.72 -12.06 4.32
N GLY A 31 -12.23 -13.04 5.08
CA GLY A 31 -11.91 -14.38 4.57
C GLY A 31 -10.52 -14.88 4.96
N PRO A 32 -9.90 -15.75 4.14
CA PRO A 32 -8.63 -16.40 4.47
C PRO A 32 -7.48 -15.39 4.59
N CYS A 33 -6.37 -15.83 5.17
CA CYS A 33 -5.18 -15.01 5.29
C CYS A 33 -4.71 -14.55 3.92
N THR A 34 -4.71 -13.23 3.69
CA THR A 34 -4.22 -12.61 2.45
C THR A 34 -2.81 -12.06 2.60
N LEU A 35 -2.05 -12.51 3.60
CA LEU A 35 -0.72 -11.99 3.87
C LEU A 35 0.23 -12.52 2.77
N PRO A 36 0.93 -11.65 2.05
CA PRO A 36 1.92 -12.10 1.07
C PRO A 36 3.12 -12.74 1.77
N ASP A 37 3.59 -13.87 1.23
CA ASP A 37 4.77 -14.59 1.74
C ASP A 37 6.06 -13.78 1.57
N GLU A 38 6.12 -12.96 0.52
CA GLU A 38 7.26 -12.09 0.22
C GLU A 38 6.97 -10.61 0.50
N ILE A 39 7.99 -9.91 0.98
CA ILE A 39 7.98 -8.45 1.18
C ILE A 39 8.56 -7.78 -0.06
N ASP A 40 7.70 -7.16 -0.85
CA ASP A 40 8.03 -6.36 -2.02
C ASP A 40 7.45 -4.94 -1.88
N ALA A 41 7.61 -4.11 -2.91
CA ALA A 41 7.11 -2.75 -2.90
C ALA A 41 5.58 -2.66 -2.77
N ASP A 42 4.83 -3.64 -3.25
CA ASP A 42 3.36 -3.66 -3.26
C ASP A 42 2.78 -4.31 -1.99
N SER A 43 3.49 -5.26 -1.37
CA SER A 43 3.10 -5.94 -0.14
C SER A 43 3.52 -5.20 1.13
N ALA A 44 4.54 -4.33 1.02
CA ALA A 44 4.92 -3.38 2.06
C ALA A 44 3.99 -2.16 2.17
N ASP A 45 3.07 -1.98 1.22
CA ASP A 45 2.06 -0.92 1.27
C ASP A 45 0.86 -1.34 2.14
N TRP A 46 0.23 -0.36 2.77
CA TRP A 46 -0.90 -0.63 3.65
C TRP A 46 -2.16 -0.96 2.89
N LYS A 47 -2.68 -2.16 3.16
CA LYS A 47 -3.97 -2.61 2.63
C LYS A 47 -5.08 -2.30 3.63
N ARG A 48 -6.16 -1.68 3.15
CA ARG A 48 -7.42 -1.61 3.89
C ARG A 48 -8.19 -2.91 3.65
N GLY A 49 -8.42 -3.68 4.72
CA GLY A 49 -9.28 -4.87 4.68
C GLY A 49 -8.57 -6.14 4.21
N GLY A 50 -7.57 -6.58 4.96
CA GLY A 50 -6.82 -7.80 4.69
C GLY A 50 -5.52 -7.84 5.51
N CYS A 51 -4.81 -8.96 5.45
CA CYS A 51 -3.51 -9.08 6.13
C CYS A 51 -2.42 -8.31 5.38
N PHE A 52 -1.50 -7.67 6.10
CA PHE A 52 -0.41 -6.88 5.53
C PHE A 52 0.83 -6.83 6.44
N TRP A 53 1.96 -6.41 5.90
CA TRP A 53 3.20 -6.17 6.66
C TRP A 53 3.19 -4.76 7.27
N GLY A 54 3.03 -4.67 8.59
CA GLY A 54 2.96 -3.41 9.33
C GLY A 54 4.27 -3.05 10.03
N PRO A 55 4.48 -1.79 10.46
CA PRO A 55 5.64 -1.43 11.27
C PRO A 55 5.58 -2.06 12.68
N PRO A 56 6.73 -2.43 13.29
CA PRO A 56 6.75 -2.95 14.64
C PRO A 56 6.38 -1.85 15.63
N GLY A 57 5.54 -2.20 16.59
CA GLY A 57 4.97 -1.25 17.56
C GLY A 57 6.01 -0.43 18.32
N TYR A 58 5.65 0.83 18.56
CA TYR A 58 6.31 1.89 19.35
C TYR A 58 7.73 2.33 18.95
N HIS A 59 8.67 1.43 18.62
CA HIS A 59 10.09 1.81 18.46
C HIS A 59 10.42 2.49 17.11
N VAL A 60 9.64 2.21 16.05
CA VAL A 60 9.78 2.81 14.70
C VAL A 60 8.91 4.07 14.54
N LEU A 61 7.87 4.22 15.37
CA LEU A 61 6.88 5.32 15.28
C LEU A 61 7.42 6.69 15.72
N VAL A 62 8.53 6.77 16.47
CA VAL A 62 9.03 8.07 16.97
C VAL A 62 10.19 8.61 16.13
N VAL A 63 11.05 7.74 15.58
CA VAL A 63 12.26 8.16 14.85
C VAL A 63 12.09 8.09 13.33
N ASP A 64 11.41 7.07 12.78
CA ASP A 64 11.21 6.91 11.32
C ASP A 64 9.89 7.53 10.82
N ALA A 65 8.93 7.84 11.71
CA ALA A 65 7.61 8.35 11.32
C ALA A 65 7.60 9.68 10.58
N LYS A 66 8.59 10.56 10.77
CA LYS A 66 8.63 11.84 10.02
C LYS A 66 8.92 11.64 8.53
N ARG A 67 9.78 10.69 8.16
CA ARG A 67 10.06 10.37 6.74
C ARG A 67 9.06 9.37 6.19
N ALA A 68 8.68 8.36 6.98
CA ALA A 68 7.58 7.47 6.63
C ALA A 68 6.32 8.28 6.32
N SER A 69 5.96 9.31 7.11
CA SER A 69 4.81 10.18 6.83
C SER A 69 4.85 10.84 5.44
N ARG A 70 6.03 11.23 4.93
CA ARG A 70 6.16 11.80 3.58
C ARG A 70 5.96 10.74 2.49
N GLU A 71 6.52 9.55 2.69
CA GLU A 71 6.36 8.41 1.79
C GLU A 71 4.90 7.92 1.78
N TRP A 72 4.29 7.83 2.96
CA TRP A 72 2.88 7.56 3.17
C TRP A 72 1.95 8.58 2.51
N GLN A 73 2.28 9.87 2.60
CA GLN A 73 1.55 10.91 1.87
C GLN A 73 1.70 10.75 0.35
N ARG A 74 2.86 10.27 -0.13
CA ARG A 74 3.08 9.98 -1.55
C ARG A 74 2.23 8.80 -2.01
N PHE A 75 2.26 7.66 -1.31
CA PHE A 75 1.42 6.49 -1.63
C PHE A 75 -0.07 6.87 -1.64
N ARG A 76 -0.55 7.59 -0.61
CA ARG A 76 -1.93 8.08 -0.57
C ARG A 76 -2.28 9.05 -1.71
N ARG A 77 -1.33 9.79 -2.28
CA ARG A 77 -1.58 10.65 -3.45
C ARG A 77 -1.64 9.82 -4.74
N GLU A 78 -0.80 8.81 -4.85
CA GLU A 78 -0.74 7.89 -5.98
C GLU A 78 -2.01 7.05 -6.07
N ASP A 79 -2.44 6.47 -4.96
CA ASP A 79 -3.68 5.70 -4.86
C ASP A 79 -4.90 6.54 -5.27
N ARG A 80 -5.02 7.77 -4.73
CA ARG A 80 -6.05 8.74 -5.16
C ARG A 80 -5.97 9.09 -6.65
N ARG A 81 -4.78 9.09 -7.27
CA ARG A 81 -4.65 9.29 -8.73
C ARG A 81 -5.15 8.07 -9.49
N ARG A 82 -4.84 6.86 -9.04
CA ARG A 82 -5.33 5.60 -9.63
C ARG A 82 -6.86 5.53 -9.56
N SER A 83 -7.44 5.73 -8.39
CA SER A 83 -8.90 5.76 -8.19
C SER A 83 -9.61 6.77 -9.11
N ARG A 84 -9.09 8.00 -9.22
CA ARG A 84 -9.66 8.99 -10.16
C ARG A 84 -9.53 8.62 -11.63
N ARG A 85 -8.44 7.96 -12.03
CA ARG A 85 -8.27 7.48 -13.41
C ARG A 85 -9.24 6.36 -13.71
N GLN A 86 -9.43 5.44 -12.78
CA GLN A 86 -10.41 4.36 -12.88
C GLN A 86 -11.83 4.91 -13.00
N ALA A 87 -12.25 5.81 -12.10
CA ALA A 87 -13.59 6.41 -12.16
C ALA A 87 -13.85 7.14 -13.49
N ARG A 88 -12.84 7.82 -14.06
CA ARG A 88 -12.96 8.45 -15.38
C ARG A 88 -13.10 7.45 -16.51
N ARG A 89 -12.43 6.30 -16.40
CA ARG A 89 -12.56 5.21 -17.37
C ARG A 89 -13.96 4.61 -17.32
N GLU A 90 -14.44 4.28 -16.14
CA GLU A 90 -15.80 3.74 -15.91
C GLU A 90 -16.87 4.72 -16.40
N LEU A 91 -16.71 6.02 -16.16
CA LEU A 91 -17.65 7.05 -16.66
C LEU A 91 -17.69 7.08 -18.19
N ARG A 92 -16.53 6.94 -18.85
CA ARG A 92 -16.47 6.90 -20.32
C ARG A 92 -17.13 5.63 -20.85
N GLU A 93 -16.85 4.48 -20.24
CA GLU A 93 -17.47 3.20 -20.60
C GLU A 93 -19.00 3.26 -20.42
N HIS A 94 -19.49 3.78 -19.30
CA HIS A 94 -20.91 4.00 -19.06
C HIS A 94 -21.55 4.96 -20.07
N HIS A 95 -20.88 6.08 -20.39
CA HIS A 95 -21.36 7.02 -21.40
C HIS A 95 -21.44 6.38 -22.79
N THR A 96 -20.43 5.60 -23.18
CA THR A 96 -20.45 4.87 -24.46
C THR A 96 -21.54 3.81 -24.50
N TYR A 97 -21.78 3.10 -23.39
CA TYR A 97 -22.85 2.12 -23.28
C TYR A 97 -24.23 2.77 -23.39
N ARG A 98 -24.44 3.91 -22.70
CA ARG A 98 -25.68 4.68 -22.79
C ARG A 98 -26.00 5.16 -24.20
N ILE A 99 -25.02 5.73 -24.90
CA ILE A 99 -25.22 6.19 -26.29
C ILE A 99 -25.68 5.04 -27.19
N ARG A 100 -25.08 3.86 -27.05
CA ARG A 100 -25.46 2.70 -27.87
C ARG A 100 -26.86 2.18 -27.59
N LEU A 101 -27.35 2.28 -26.35
CA LEU A 101 -28.71 1.88 -25.99
C LEU A 101 -29.77 2.87 -26.49
N ASP A 102 -29.42 4.15 -26.64
CA ASP A 102 -30.33 5.19 -27.14
C ASP A 102 -30.43 5.17 -28.69
N GLU A 103 -29.59 4.38 -29.38
CA GLU A 103 -29.55 4.22 -30.85
C GLU A 103 -30.31 2.98 -31.38
N ASP A 104 -30.73 2.05 -30.50
CA ASP A 104 -31.57 0.87 -30.80
C ASP A 104 -33.05 1.12 -30.48
#